data_AF-A0A9J5XVS2-F1
#
_entry.id   AF-A0A9J5XVS2-F1
#
_cell.length_a   1.000
_cell.length_b   1.000
_cell.length_c   1.000
_cell.angle_alpha   90.00
_cell.angle_beta   90.00
_cell.angle_gamma   90.00
#
_symmetry.space_group_name_H-M   'P 1'
#
loop_
_entity.id
_entity.type
_entity.pdbx_description
1 polymer ?
#
loop_
_entity_poly.entity_id
_entity_poly.type
_entity_poly.pdbx_seq_one_letter_code
_entity_poly.pdbx_strand_id
1 'polypeptide(L)' 'METNGFILSHCYREVNKVVDLLASLSYDNPNNMVYDAFGELPTRVKGLMNMDRWEMTNFRTMKKKRNDLIWEPP' A
#
# COMPACT_ATOMS: atom_id res chain seq x y z
N MET A 1 32.22 -4.36 11.74
CA MET A 1 30.80 -4.39 12.15
C MET A 1 30.11 -3.27 11.40
N GLU A 2 29.48 -3.59 10.27
CA GLU A 2 28.77 -2.61 9.44
C GLU A 2 27.47 -2.24 10.15
N THR A 3 27.42 -1.02 10.69
CA THR A 3 26.15 -0.44 11.14
C THR A 3 25.44 0.08 9.89
N ASN A 4 24.64 -0.77 9.24
CA ASN A 4 23.66 -0.30 8.26
C ASN A 4 22.64 0.56 9.02
N GLY A 5 22.93 1.85 9.13
CA GLY A 5 22.12 2.83 9.85
C GLY A 5 20.84 3.10 9.08
N PHE A 6 19.80 2.29 9.30
CA PHE A 6 18.48 2.56 8.78
C PHE A 6 17.85 3.71 9.59
N ILE A 7 17.48 4.79 8.92
CA ILE A 7 16.71 5.88 9.52
C ILE A 7 15.25 5.50 9.42
N LEU A 8 14.63 5.23 10.57
CA LEU A 8 13.22 4.88 10.66
C LEU A 8 12.43 6.13 11.08
N SER A 9 11.73 6.73 10.12
CA SER A 9 10.85 7.88 10.37
C SER A 9 9.39 7.46 10.33
N HIS A 10 8.62 7.82 11.37
CA HIS A 10 7.17 7.65 11.35
C HIS A 10 6.54 8.59 10.32
N CYS A 11 5.67 8.06 9.46
CA CYS A 11 4.87 8.85 8.51
C CYS A 11 3.39 8.52 8.68
N TYR A 12 2.53 9.51 8.40
CA TYR A 12 1.09 9.26 8.36
C TYR A 12 0.76 8.29 7.23
N ARG A 13 -0.18 7.39 7.49
CA ARG A 13 -0.67 6.42 6.50
C ARG A 13 -1.15 7.09 5.20
N GLU A 14 -1.66 8.31 5.28
CA GLU A 14 -2.10 9.11 4.14
C GLU A 14 -0.97 9.54 3.21
N VAL A 15 0.25 9.61 3.73
CA VAL A 15 1.46 9.89 2.94
C VAL A 15 2.07 8.58 2.45
N ASN A 16 1.89 7.48 3.20
CA ASN A 16 2.43 6.16 2.86
C ASN A 16 1.51 5.29 1.96
N LYS A 17 0.79 5.92 1.02
CA LYS A 17 -0.27 5.26 0.23
C LYS A 17 0.24 4.15 -0.69
N VAL A 18 1.42 4.32 -1.27
CA VAL A 18 2.04 3.34 -2.19
C VAL A 18 2.33 2.04 -1.44
N VAL A 19 2.93 2.14 -0.25
CA VAL A 19 3.26 0.99 0.59
C VAL A 19 1.99 0.36 1.18
N ASP A 20 1.01 1.17 1.61
CA ASP A 20 -0.29 0.66 2.11
C ASP A 20 -1.02 -0.18 1.04
N LEU A 21 -0.99 0.26 -0.22
CA LEU A 21 -1.58 -0.49 -1.33
C LEU A 21 -0.80 -1.77 -1.64
N LEU A 22 0.53 -1.71 -1.66
CA LEU A 22 1.37 -2.90 -1.85
C LEU A 22 1.12 -3.95 -0.76
N ALA A 23 1.07 -3.52 0.50
CA ALA A 23 0.74 -4.38 1.63
C ALA A 23 -0.69 -4.95 1.53
N SER A 24 -1.64 -4.20 0.96
CA SER A 24 -2.99 -4.72 0.72
C SER A 24 -3.02 -5.79 -0.38
N LEU A 25 -2.16 -5.66 -1.40
CA LEU A 25 -2.05 -6.60 -2.51
C LEU A 25 -1.31 -7.88 -2.16
N SER A 26 -0.56 -7.91 -1.04
CA SER A 26 0.08 -9.15 -0.57
C SER A 26 -0.95 -10.19 -0.10
N TYR A 27 -2.17 -9.78 0.25
CA TYR A 27 -3.25 -10.73 0.52
C TYR A 27 -3.66 -11.52 -0.73
N ASP A 28 -3.66 -10.86 -1.89
CA ASP A 28 -4.05 -11.48 -3.16
C ASP A 28 -2.88 -12.27 -3.80
N ASN A 29 -1.63 -12.01 -3.39
CA ASN A 29 -0.43 -12.65 -3.93
C ASN A 29 0.33 -13.41 -2.82
N PRO A 30 0.25 -14.76 -2.78
CA PRO A 30 0.86 -15.55 -1.70
C PRO A 30 2.39 -15.59 -1.74
N ASN A 31 3.01 -15.08 -2.80
CA ASN A 31 4.47 -15.01 -2.93
C ASN A 31 4.98 -13.63 -2.50
N ASN A 32 6.04 -13.62 -1.69
CA ASN A 32 6.81 -12.42 -1.37
C ASN A 32 7.50 -11.90 -2.64
N MET A 33 6.81 -11.06 -3.41
CA MET A 33 7.35 -10.41 -4.59
C MET A 33 8.05 -9.12 -4.21
N VAL A 34 9.31 -9.01 -4.62
CA VAL A 34 10.07 -7.77 -4.61
C VAL A 34 9.95 -7.16 -6.00
N TYR A 35 9.63 -5.88 -6.07
CA TYR A 35 9.56 -5.14 -7.33
C TYR A 35 10.77 -4.21 -7.40
N ASP A 36 11.71 -4.50 -8.31
CA ASP A 36 12.94 -3.73 -8.45
C ASP A 36 12.78 -2.59 -9.47
N ALA A 37 11.82 -2.73 -10.40
CA ALA A 37 11.54 -1.73 -11.41
C ALA A 37 10.10 -1.20 -11.36
N PHE A 38 9.94 0.09 -11.69
CA PHE A 38 8.61 0.70 -11.87
C PHE A 38 7.75 -0.04 -12.91
N GLY A 39 8.39 -0.68 -13.89
CA GLY A 39 7.74 -1.52 -14.90
C GLY A 39 7.00 -2.73 -14.33
N GLU A 40 7.44 -3.24 -13.18
CA GLU A 40 6.94 -4.49 -12.59
C GLU A 40 5.80 -4.24 -11.59
N LEU A 41 5.66 -3.00 -11.11
CA LEU A 41 4.63 -2.64 -10.15
C LEU A 41 3.22 -2.89 -10.71
N PRO A 42 2.25 -3.26 -9.87
CA PRO A 42 0.85 -3.32 -10.29
C PRO A 42 0.36 -1.94 -10.77
N THR A 43 -0.48 -1.92 -11.82
CA THR A 43 -0.97 -0.67 -12.45
C THR A 43 -1.56 0.32 -11.44
N ARG A 44 -2.27 -0.17 -10.42
CA ARG A 44 -2.85 0.68 -9.36
C ARG A 44 -1.78 1.36 -8.51
N VAL A 45 -0.70 0.65 -8.20
CA VAL A 45 0.44 1.18 -7.44
C VAL A 45 1.20 2.21 -8.27
N LYS A 46 1.42 1.94 -9.57
CA LYS A 46 2.01 2.92 -10.50
C LYS A 46 1.23 4.23 -10.56
N GLY A 47 -0.10 4.14 -10.63
CA GLY A 47 -0.98 5.31 -10.63
C GLY A 47 -0.80 6.16 -9.37
N LEU A 48 -0.79 5.52 -8.19
CA LEU A 48 -0.54 6.22 -6.92
C LEU A 48 0.84 6.87 -6.89
N MET A 49 1.87 6.17 -7.34
CA MET A 49 3.24 6.66 -7.31
C MET A 49 3.45 7.85 -8.28
N ASN A 50 2.77 7.85 -9.42
CA ASN A 50 2.76 8.99 -10.34
C ASN A 50 1.99 10.20 -9.76
N MET A 51 0.86 9.95 -9.11
CA MET A 51 0.08 11.00 -8.44
C MET A 51 0.87 11.65 -7.31
N ASP A 52 1.60 10.83 -6.53
CA ASP A 52 2.51 11.28 -5.48
C ASP A 52 3.67 12.11 -6.05
N ARG A 53 4.28 11.65 -7.15
CA ARG A 53 5.34 12.36 -7.87
C ARG A 53 4.89 13.71 -8.45
N TRP A 54 3.62 13.87 -8.78
CA TRP A 54 3.04 15.13 -9.28
C TRP A 54 2.40 15.96 -8.18
N GLU A 55 2.58 15.59 -6.91
CA GLU A 55 1.99 16.27 -5.74
C GLU A 55 0.47 16.47 -5.85
N MET A 56 -0.20 15.57 -6.57
CA MET A 56 -1.64 15.67 -6.76
C MET A 56 -2.38 15.18 -5.53
N THR A 57 -3.33 16.00 -5.07
CA THR A 57 -4.24 15.62 -4.01
C THR A 57 -4.99 14.36 -4.40
N ASN A 58 -4.81 13.31 -3.60
CA ASN A 58 -5.40 12.02 -3.90
C ASN A 58 -6.20 11.51 -2.70
N PHE A 59 -7.49 11.29 -2.89
CA PHE A 59 -8.39 10.80 -1.85
C PHE A 59 -8.36 9.28 -1.79
N ARG A 60 -8.28 8.74 -0.58
CA ARG A 60 -8.32 7.30 -0.38
C ARG A 60 -9.72 6.77 -0.68
N THR A 61 -9.84 5.91 -1.70
CA THR A 61 -11.05 5.14 -1.93
C THR A 61 -11.01 3.88 -1.05
N MET A 62 -11.80 3.84 0.02
CA MET A 62 -12.01 2.61 0.79
C MET A 62 -13.13 1.79 0.14
N LYS A 63 -12.90 0.48 -0.02
CA LYS A 63 -14.02 -0.45 -0.29
C LYS A 63 -14.91 -0.45 0.95
N LYS A 64 -16.19 -0.09 0.77
CA LYS A 64 -17.20 -0.21 1.82
C LYS A 64 -17.19 -1.66 2.32
N LYS A 65 -17.03 -1.89 3.63
CA LYS A 65 -17.19 -3.22 4.21
C LYS A 65 -18.57 -3.74 3.81
N ARG A 66 -18.65 -5.01 3.42
CA ARG A 66 -19.92 -5.69 3.18
C ARG A 66 -20.68 -5.71 4.51
N ASN A 67 -21.87 -5.11 4.53
CA ASN A 67 -22.72 -5.09 5.73
C ASN A 67 -23.44 -6.43 5.96
N ASP A 68 -23.18 -7.43 5.10
CA ASP A 68 -23.90 -8.71 5.06
C ASP A 68 -23.41 -9.71 6.12
N LEU A 69 -22.40 -9.36 6.94
CA LEU A 69 -21.94 -10.17 8.06
C LEU A 69 -22.85 -9.94 9.27
N ILE A 70 -23.95 -10.69 9.34
CA ILE A 70 -24.72 -10.84 10.57
C ILE A 70 -23.90 -11.77 11.49
N TRP A 71 -23.32 -11.20 12.54
CA TRP A 71 -22.66 -11.96 13.59
C TRP A 71 -23.71 -12.37 14.63
N GLU A 72 -24.06 -13.65 14.64
CA GLU A 72 -24.82 -14.27 15.74
C GLU A 72 -23.82 -14.98 16.66
N PRO A 73 -23.46 -14.39 17.82
CA PRO A 73 -22.63 -15.09 18.79
C PRO A 73 -23.41 -16.28 19.40
N PRO A 74 -22.70 -17.37 19.76
CA PRO A 74 -23.29 -18.52 20.45
C PRO A 74 -23.72 -18.19 21.89
#